data_AF-A0A657AI01-F1
#
_entry.id   AF-A0A657AI01-F1
#
_cell.length_a   1.000
_cell.length_b   1.000
_cell.length_c   1.000
_cell.angle_alpha   90.00
_cell.angle_beta   90.00
_cell.angle_gamma   90.00
#
_symmetry.space_group_name_H-M   'P 1'
#
loop_
_entity.id
_entity.type
_entity.pdbx_description
1 polymer ?
#
loop_
_entity_poly.entity_id
_entity_poly.type
_entity_poly.pdbx_seq_one_letter_code
_entity_poly.pdbx_strand_id
1 'polypeptide(L)'
;DMSNAQWKALLILNVALTIPARIVVGMLVDKFGPRAVYSLLLMVSAFLCWGFALAQTYEQLALFRFLCGFIGAGFVIGIRMVGEWFPAKTVGLAEGVYGGWGNFGSAAAAWTLPAVAAYVYGGDDGWRYAIATTGVVAFVYSMIFYKNVRNTPKGSTYFKPKKSGGLEVSNKRDFWFYIAMNVPMYIALAVLTWKLSPAGVSLLSATTANILWGVLAGLFAFQMHSIYQVNKEHLHTSLPENDQYKFKQVAILDWAYFVTFGSELAVVSMLPAFFMETFDLTPVMAGLLGGAFALMNLAARPTGGYLSDKFGRKKTLTILIAGLTVGYLIL
;
A
#
# COMPACT_ATOMS: atom_id res chain seq x y z
N ASP A 1 27.72 5.84 10.62
CA ASP A 1 27.60 5.58 9.17
C ASP A 1 26.88 4.29 8.88
N MET A 2 26.07 4.27 7.83
CA MET A 2 25.25 3.14 7.40
C MET A 2 25.82 2.55 6.10
N SER A 3 25.86 1.22 5.96
CA SER A 3 26.32 0.58 4.73
C SER A 3 25.31 0.73 3.59
N ASN A 4 25.77 0.63 2.33
CA ASN A 4 24.86 0.68 1.17
C ASN A 4 23.81 -0.46 1.23
N ALA A 5 24.20 -1.64 1.73
CA ALA A 5 23.27 -2.75 1.96
C ALA A 5 22.17 -2.41 2.98
N GLN A 6 22.53 -1.76 4.08
CA GLN A 6 21.60 -1.29 5.11
C GLN A 6 20.66 -0.19 4.58
N TRP A 7 21.19 0.75 3.79
CA TRP A 7 20.38 1.77 3.12
C TRP A 7 19.33 1.16 2.18
N LYS A 8 19.76 0.24 1.30
CA LYS A 8 18.86 -0.48 0.38
C LYS A 8 17.81 -1.31 1.11
N ALA A 9 18.13 -1.87 2.27
CA ALA A 9 17.16 -2.56 3.11
C ALA A 9 16.08 -1.60 3.65
N LEU A 10 16.44 -0.42 4.15
CA LEU A 10 15.47 0.58 4.63
C LEU A 10 14.48 1.03 3.54
N LEU A 11 14.90 1.07 2.28
CA LEU A 11 14.02 1.46 1.17
C LEU A 11 12.86 0.48 0.96
N ILE A 12 13.06 -0.81 1.25
CA ILE A 12 12.06 -1.86 0.99
C ILE A 12 11.32 -2.35 2.25
N LEU A 13 11.82 -2.04 3.45
CA LEU A 13 11.29 -2.57 4.71
C LEU A 13 9.80 -2.23 4.97
N ASN A 14 9.36 -1.03 4.60
CA ASN A 14 7.96 -0.60 4.80
C ASN A 14 6.97 -1.39 3.92
N VAL A 15 7.40 -1.92 2.77
CA VAL A 15 6.52 -2.66 1.85
C VAL A 15 6.05 -3.97 2.50
N ALA A 16 6.90 -4.58 3.32
CA ALA A 16 6.66 -5.85 3.99
C ALA A 16 5.35 -5.88 4.80
N LEU A 17 5.18 -4.88 5.66
CA LEU A 17 4.05 -4.83 6.59
C LEU A 17 2.78 -4.29 5.92
N THR A 18 2.90 -3.64 4.75
CA THR A 18 1.77 -2.99 4.09
C THR A 18 0.65 -3.98 3.75
N ILE A 19 1.00 -5.15 3.25
CA ILE A 19 0.01 -6.14 2.80
C ILE A 19 -0.80 -6.73 3.97
N PRO A 20 -0.19 -7.31 5.02
CA PRO A 20 -0.96 -7.78 6.18
C PRO A 20 -1.69 -6.64 6.89
N ALA A 21 -1.11 -5.44 6.95
CA ALA A 21 -1.78 -4.27 7.51
C ALA A 21 -3.09 -3.93 6.78
N ARG A 22 -3.14 -4.05 5.44
CA ARG A 22 -4.35 -3.82 4.64
C ARG A 22 -5.49 -4.76 5.01
N ILE A 23 -5.20 -6.03 5.26
CA ILE A 23 -6.20 -7.02 5.69
C ILE A 23 -6.76 -6.65 7.07
N VAL A 24 -5.87 -6.37 8.03
CA VAL A 24 -6.25 -5.98 9.39
C VAL A 24 -7.08 -4.70 9.39
N VAL A 25 -6.61 -3.66 8.68
CA VAL A 25 -7.31 -2.38 8.56
C VAL A 25 -8.65 -2.55 7.87
N GLY A 26 -8.77 -3.39 6.83
CA GLY A 26 -10.06 -3.71 6.20
C GLY A 26 -11.08 -4.23 7.22
N MET A 27 -10.69 -5.23 8.02
CA MET A 27 -11.54 -5.77 9.10
C MET A 27 -11.89 -4.73 10.17
N LEU A 28 -10.93 -3.86 10.53
CA LEU A 28 -11.19 -2.77 11.47
C LEU A 28 -12.18 -1.76 10.91
N VAL A 29 -12.07 -1.41 9.63
CA VAL A 29 -13.00 -0.51 8.94
C VAL A 29 -14.40 -1.11 8.92
N ASP A 30 -14.53 -2.40 8.61
CA ASP A 30 -15.81 -3.10 8.68
C ASP A 30 -16.43 -2.99 10.07
N LYS A 31 -15.62 -3.14 11.13
CA LYS A 31 -16.10 -3.18 12.51
C LYS A 31 -16.42 -1.79 13.09
N PHE A 32 -15.54 -0.82 12.91
CA PHE A 32 -15.54 0.48 13.59
C PHE A 32 -15.87 1.67 12.67
N GLY A 33 -15.97 1.42 11.36
CA GLY A 33 -16.24 2.43 10.35
C GLY A 33 -14.98 3.17 9.88
N PRO A 34 -14.97 3.65 8.64
CA PRO A 34 -13.77 4.20 8.02
C PRO A 34 -13.25 5.48 8.68
N ARG A 35 -14.13 6.36 9.17
CA ARG A 35 -13.74 7.62 9.82
C ARG A 35 -12.82 7.39 11.03
N ALA A 36 -13.23 6.50 11.93
CA ALA A 36 -12.49 6.24 13.16
C ALA A 36 -11.15 5.58 12.84
N VAL A 37 -11.16 4.59 11.94
CA VAL A 37 -9.96 3.83 11.57
C VAL A 37 -8.96 4.68 10.81
N TYR A 38 -9.39 5.56 9.88
CA TYR A 38 -8.48 6.45 9.18
C TYR A 38 -7.85 7.47 10.15
N SER A 39 -8.65 8.02 11.06
CA SER A 39 -8.14 8.96 12.07
C SER A 39 -7.08 8.29 12.95
N LEU A 40 -7.36 7.08 13.44
CA LEU A 40 -6.40 6.29 14.22
C LEU A 40 -5.14 5.98 13.40
N LEU A 41 -5.29 5.64 12.12
CA LEU A 41 -4.14 5.36 11.26
C LEU A 41 -3.24 6.59 11.09
N LEU A 42 -3.80 7.78 10.86
CA LEU A 42 -3.07 9.05 10.79
C LEU A 42 -2.38 9.38 12.13
N MET A 43 -3.07 9.10 13.24
CA MET A 43 -2.54 9.29 14.58
C MET A 43 -1.33 8.39 14.83
N VAL A 44 -1.44 7.09 14.53
CA VAL A 44 -0.34 6.13 14.62
C VAL A 44 0.81 6.53 13.70
N SER A 45 0.52 7.00 12.48
CA SER A 45 1.54 7.50 11.55
C SER A 45 2.40 8.60 12.18
N ALA A 46 1.80 9.52 12.95
CA ALA A 46 2.54 10.59 13.62
C ALA A 46 3.57 10.04 14.61
N PHE A 47 3.15 9.11 15.47
CA PHE A 47 4.03 8.46 16.44
C PHE A 47 5.14 7.65 15.78
N LEU A 48 4.86 6.98 14.66
CA LEU A 48 5.86 6.26 13.89
C LEU A 48 6.89 7.21 13.25
N CYS A 49 6.45 8.37 12.72
CA CYS A 49 7.36 9.40 12.23
C CYS A 49 8.26 9.95 13.34
N TRP A 50 7.72 10.22 14.52
CA TRP A 50 8.53 10.68 15.67
C TRP A 50 9.51 9.61 16.15
N GLY A 51 9.07 8.36 16.25
CA GLY A 51 9.94 7.24 16.58
C GLY A 51 11.09 7.08 15.58
N PHE A 52 10.81 7.20 14.28
CA PHE A 52 11.84 7.18 13.25
C PHE A 52 12.81 8.37 13.36
N ALA A 53 12.30 9.57 13.60
CA ALA A 53 13.11 10.78 13.75
C ALA A 53 14.02 10.75 15.00
N LEU A 54 13.58 10.09 16.08
CA LEU A 54 14.32 9.97 17.34
C LEU A 54 15.27 8.77 17.39
N ALA A 55 15.23 7.88 16.39
CA ALA A 55 16.02 6.65 16.36
C ALA A 55 17.54 6.94 16.36
N GLN A 56 18.27 6.31 17.27
CA GLN A 56 19.71 6.49 17.45
C GLN A 56 20.52 5.32 16.88
N THR A 57 19.90 4.16 16.68
CA THR A 57 20.56 2.98 16.08
C THR A 57 19.89 2.58 14.78
N TYR A 58 20.63 1.83 13.95
CA TYR A 58 20.11 1.32 12.69
C TYR A 58 18.91 0.39 12.89
N GLU A 59 18.91 -0.43 13.94
CA GLU A 59 17.82 -1.35 14.28
C GLU A 59 16.55 -0.59 14.63
N GLN A 60 16.67 0.53 15.35
CA GLN A 60 15.54 1.41 15.65
C GLN A 60 14.98 2.05 14.36
N LEU A 61 15.85 2.55 13.48
CA LEU A 61 15.44 3.09 12.18
C LEU A 61 14.73 2.03 11.34
N ALA A 62 15.28 0.82 11.27
CA ALA A 62 14.70 -0.31 10.55
C ALA A 62 13.35 -0.72 11.11
N LEU A 63 13.21 -0.77 12.44
CA LEU A 63 11.95 -1.09 13.10
C LEU A 63 10.86 -0.06 12.76
N PHE A 64 11.12 1.23 12.97
CA PHE A 64 10.12 2.26 12.67
C PHE A 64 9.81 2.34 11.18
N ARG A 65 10.80 2.13 10.31
CA ARG A 65 10.59 2.05 8.87
C ARG A 65 9.70 0.87 8.48
N PHE A 66 9.93 -0.30 9.07
CA PHE A 66 9.08 -1.47 8.89
C PHE A 66 7.65 -1.18 9.36
N LEU A 67 7.49 -0.60 10.55
CA LEU A 67 6.18 -0.23 11.11
C LEU A 67 5.44 0.82 10.27
N CYS A 68 6.14 1.75 9.64
CA CYS A 68 5.56 2.71 8.69
C CYS A 68 4.84 2.03 7.51
N GLY A 69 5.10 0.76 7.24
CA GLY A 69 4.29 -0.04 6.31
C GLY A 69 2.80 -0.07 6.66
N PHE A 70 2.44 0.06 7.94
CA PHE A 70 1.05 0.11 8.39
C PHE A 70 0.30 1.30 7.79
N ILE A 71 0.97 2.43 7.58
CA ILE A 71 0.42 3.67 7.01
C ILE A 71 -0.14 3.42 5.60
N GLY A 72 0.51 2.55 4.82
CA GLY A 72 0.10 2.17 3.46
C GLY A 72 -1.26 1.46 3.39
N ALA A 73 -1.85 1.09 4.53
CA ALA A 73 -3.20 0.56 4.61
C ALA A 73 -4.29 1.64 4.49
N GLY A 74 -3.95 2.93 4.60
CA GLY A 74 -4.90 4.04 4.45
C GLY A 74 -5.59 4.08 3.09
N PHE A 75 -4.93 3.55 2.06
CA PHE A 75 -5.50 3.38 0.74
C PHE A 75 -6.79 2.54 0.75
N VAL A 76 -6.83 1.45 1.52
CA VAL A 76 -8.00 0.57 1.65
C VAL A 76 -9.18 1.31 2.25
N ILE A 77 -8.92 2.14 3.27
CA ILE A 77 -9.94 2.92 3.95
C ILE A 77 -10.57 3.91 2.96
N GLY A 78 -9.75 4.65 2.21
CA GLY A 78 -10.23 5.67 1.30
C GLY A 78 -10.95 5.12 0.07
N ILE A 79 -10.51 4.00 -0.53
CA ILE A 79 -11.27 3.34 -1.61
C ILE A 79 -12.68 3.05 -1.13
N ARG A 80 -12.81 2.43 0.04
CA ARG A 80 -14.13 2.12 0.61
C ARG A 80 -14.97 3.37 0.80
N MET A 81 -14.40 4.42 1.40
CA MET A 81 -15.13 5.68 1.63
C MET A 81 -15.63 6.29 0.32
N VAL A 82 -14.78 6.34 -0.71
CA VAL A 82 -15.15 6.88 -2.02
C VAL A 82 -16.23 6.01 -2.68
N GLY A 83 -16.09 4.68 -2.61
CA GLY A 83 -17.08 3.74 -3.13
C GLY A 83 -18.46 3.85 -2.46
N GLU A 84 -18.50 4.19 -1.17
CA GLU A 84 -19.76 4.45 -0.46
C GLU A 84 -20.36 5.84 -0.73
N TRP A 85 -19.54 6.80 -1.19
CA TRP A 85 -19.96 8.18 -1.43
C TRP A 85 -20.45 8.45 -2.86
N PHE A 86 -19.92 7.73 -3.84
CA PHE A 86 -20.20 7.97 -5.25
C PHE A 86 -20.96 6.80 -5.88
N PRO A 87 -21.89 7.07 -6.82
CA PRO A 87 -22.62 6.01 -7.50
C PRO A 87 -21.69 5.20 -8.43
N ALA A 88 -22.06 3.94 -8.70
CA ALA A 88 -21.27 2.99 -9.48
C ALA A 88 -20.89 3.44 -10.91
N LYS A 89 -21.59 4.44 -11.47
CA LYS A 89 -21.33 5.03 -12.79
C LYS A 89 -20.22 6.09 -12.82
N THR A 90 -19.82 6.63 -11.67
CA THR A 90 -18.77 7.65 -11.54
C THR A 90 -17.72 7.29 -10.49
N VAL A 91 -17.87 6.13 -9.85
CA VAL A 91 -16.94 5.65 -8.82
C VAL A 91 -15.53 5.49 -9.38
N GLY A 92 -15.39 5.11 -10.67
CA GLY A 92 -14.09 5.00 -11.33
C GLY A 92 -13.34 6.33 -11.41
N LEU A 93 -14.01 7.39 -11.86
CA LEU A 93 -13.45 8.74 -11.83
C LEU A 93 -13.13 9.20 -10.39
N ALA A 94 -14.03 8.98 -9.44
CA ALA A 94 -13.85 9.42 -8.06
C ALA A 94 -12.65 8.72 -7.37
N GLU A 95 -12.52 7.40 -7.55
CA GLU A 95 -11.36 6.63 -7.09
C GLU A 95 -10.08 7.04 -7.83
N GLY A 96 -10.18 7.38 -9.12
CA GLY A 96 -9.07 7.94 -9.90
C GLY A 96 -8.54 9.26 -9.34
N VAL A 97 -9.44 10.17 -8.95
CA VAL A 97 -9.07 11.43 -8.27
C VAL A 97 -8.44 11.15 -6.91
N TYR A 98 -9.07 10.31 -6.08
CA TYR A 98 -8.53 9.93 -4.78
C TYR A 98 -7.13 9.31 -4.89
N GLY A 99 -6.96 8.35 -5.79
CA GLY A 99 -5.68 7.69 -6.05
C GLY A 99 -4.64 8.63 -6.64
N GLY A 100 -5.04 9.61 -7.46
CA GLY A 100 -4.17 10.65 -8.00
C GLY A 100 -3.59 11.55 -6.91
N TRP A 101 -4.43 12.01 -5.98
CA TRP A 101 -3.98 12.80 -4.83
C TRP A 101 -3.05 12.03 -3.90
N GLY A 102 -3.27 10.72 -3.72
CA GLY A 102 -2.35 9.87 -2.97
C GLY A 102 -0.93 9.85 -3.54
N ASN A 103 -0.81 9.68 -4.87
CA ASN A 103 0.49 9.70 -5.54
C ASN A 103 1.11 11.11 -5.59
N PHE A 104 0.28 12.14 -5.75
CA PHE A 104 0.74 13.52 -5.63
C PHE A 104 1.34 13.81 -4.25
N GLY A 105 0.74 13.29 -3.18
CA GLY A 105 1.30 13.39 -1.83
C GLY A 105 2.72 12.79 -1.73
N SER A 106 2.98 11.67 -2.42
CA SER A 106 4.33 11.08 -2.52
C SER A 106 5.30 11.99 -3.27
N ALA A 107 4.88 12.58 -4.39
CA ALA A 107 5.68 13.55 -5.15
C ALA A 107 6.00 14.80 -4.32
N ALA A 108 4.98 15.38 -3.69
CA ALA A 108 5.13 16.55 -2.82
C ALA A 108 6.10 16.25 -1.68
N ALA A 109 5.98 15.09 -1.02
CA ALA A 109 6.91 14.67 0.01
C ALA A 109 8.35 14.54 -0.51
N ALA A 110 8.56 13.96 -1.70
CA ALA A 110 9.88 13.84 -2.31
C ALA A 110 10.51 15.20 -2.66
N TRP A 111 9.70 16.22 -2.94
CA TRP A 111 10.16 17.58 -3.22
C TRP A 111 10.44 18.36 -1.95
N THR A 112 9.52 18.31 -0.99
CA THR A 112 9.55 19.19 0.18
C THR A 112 10.42 18.63 1.29
N LEU A 113 10.43 17.31 1.55
CA LEU A 113 11.16 16.76 2.69
C LEU A 113 12.67 16.99 2.61
N PRO A 114 13.37 16.69 1.49
CA PRO A 114 14.79 16.98 1.39
C PRO A 114 15.08 18.49 1.45
N ALA A 115 14.22 19.32 0.85
CA ALA A 115 14.37 20.77 0.86
C ALA A 115 14.20 21.36 2.27
N VAL A 116 13.20 20.91 3.03
CA VAL A 116 12.98 21.31 4.43
C VAL A 116 14.14 20.84 5.30
N ALA A 117 14.61 19.60 5.12
CA ALA A 117 15.77 19.08 5.83
C ALA A 117 17.03 19.93 5.57
N ALA A 118 17.31 20.25 4.30
CA ALA A 118 18.54 20.95 3.91
C ALA A 118 18.50 22.46 4.16
N TYR A 119 17.39 23.14 3.86
CA TYR A 119 17.33 24.60 3.81
C TYR A 119 16.57 25.25 4.97
N VAL A 120 15.64 24.53 5.63
CA VAL A 120 14.86 25.09 6.75
C VAL A 120 15.53 24.75 8.07
N TYR A 121 15.83 23.47 8.30
CA TYR A 121 16.51 23.04 9.51
C TYR A 121 18.02 23.10 9.36
N GLY A 122 18.55 22.56 8.26
CA GLY A 122 19.99 22.47 8.03
C GLY A 122 20.69 21.56 9.04
N GLY A 123 22.00 21.43 8.87
CA GLY A 123 22.86 20.60 9.72
C GLY A 123 22.65 19.09 9.55
N ASP A 124 23.45 18.31 10.27
CA ASP A 124 23.50 16.84 10.15
C ASP A 124 22.19 16.16 10.57
N ASP A 125 21.46 16.78 11.51
CA ASP A 125 20.17 16.29 12.02
C ASP A 125 18.95 16.91 11.32
N GLY A 126 19.13 17.73 10.29
CA GLY A 126 18.03 18.42 9.59
C GLY A 126 16.92 17.48 9.09
N TRP A 127 17.29 16.26 8.66
CA TRP A 127 16.36 15.22 8.23
C TRP A 127 15.45 14.73 9.36
N ARG A 128 15.94 14.68 10.60
CA ARG A 128 15.15 14.26 11.77
C ARG A 128 14.02 15.24 12.02
N TYR A 129 14.34 16.53 12.01
CA TYR A 129 13.34 17.60 12.22
C TYR A 129 12.32 17.67 11.09
N ALA A 130 12.74 17.44 9.84
CA ALA A 130 11.81 17.38 8.71
C ALA A 130 10.80 16.23 8.85
N ILE A 131 11.25 15.03 9.23
CA ILE A 131 10.38 13.87 9.47
C ILE A 131 9.49 14.10 10.70
N ALA A 132 10.04 14.65 11.78
CA ALA A 132 9.27 14.95 12.99
C ALA A 132 8.13 15.96 12.71
N THR A 133 8.39 16.96 11.87
CA THR A 133 7.40 17.94 11.42
C THR A 133 6.28 17.28 10.62
N THR A 134 6.61 16.31 9.77
CA THR A 134 5.59 15.51 9.06
C THR A 134 4.71 14.73 10.04
N GLY A 135 5.30 14.21 11.13
CA GLY A 135 4.54 13.61 12.22
C GLY A 135 3.57 14.60 12.89
N VAL A 136 4.00 15.84 13.16
CA VAL A 136 3.12 16.89 13.71
C VAL A 136 1.96 17.19 12.76
N VAL A 137 2.23 17.35 11.47
CA VAL A 137 1.19 17.59 10.45
C VAL A 137 0.18 16.44 10.42
N ALA A 138 0.65 15.18 10.44
CA ALA A 138 -0.22 14.00 10.47
C ALA A 138 -1.08 13.94 11.75
N PHE A 139 -0.50 14.27 12.90
CA PHE A 139 -1.20 14.31 14.19
C PHE A 139 -2.32 15.35 14.20
N VAL A 140 -2.02 16.58 13.78
CA VAL A 140 -3.01 17.66 13.68
C VAL A 140 -4.10 17.30 12.69
N TYR A 141 -3.72 16.78 11.51
CA TYR A 141 -4.68 16.39 10.49
C TYR A 141 -5.57 15.21 10.91
N SER A 142 -5.07 14.27 11.70
CA SER A 142 -5.89 13.20 12.29
C SER A 142 -7.07 13.77 13.10
N MET A 143 -6.82 14.77 13.94
CA MET A 143 -7.87 15.41 14.73
C MET A 143 -8.88 16.18 13.86
N ILE A 144 -8.38 16.88 12.84
CA ILE A 144 -9.22 17.59 11.87
C ILE A 144 -10.10 16.61 11.10
N PHE A 145 -9.53 15.51 10.62
CA PHE A 145 -10.22 14.47 9.87
C PHE A 145 -11.34 13.85 10.71
N TYR A 146 -11.05 13.45 11.95
CA TYR A 146 -12.04 12.84 12.84
C TYR A 146 -13.26 13.73 13.08
N LYS A 147 -13.04 15.03 13.27
CA LYS A 147 -14.11 16.00 13.54
C LYS A 147 -14.95 16.31 12.30
N ASN A 148 -14.34 16.40 11.12
CA ASN A 148 -15.00 16.92 9.92
C ASN A 148 -15.58 15.84 9.00
N VAL A 149 -15.01 14.63 8.99
CA VAL A 149 -15.41 13.58 8.05
C VAL A 149 -16.62 12.78 8.59
N ARG A 150 -17.43 12.26 7.67
CA ARG A 150 -18.54 11.34 7.96
C ARG A 150 -18.30 10.01 7.26
N ASN A 151 -18.79 8.92 7.86
CA ASN A 151 -18.65 7.59 7.26
C ASN A 151 -19.42 7.50 5.94
N THR A 152 -20.69 7.88 5.95
CA THR A 152 -21.57 7.82 4.79
C THR A 152 -22.13 9.19 4.41
N PRO A 153 -22.58 9.39 3.15
CA PRO A 153 -23.36 10.56 2.76
C PRO A 153 -24.58 10.76 3.66
N LYS A 154 -25.05 12.01 3.78
CA LYS A 154 -26.26 12.32 4.54
C LYS A 154 -27.45 11.52 3.97
N GLY A 155 -28.04 10.65 4.79
CA GLY A 155 -29.23 9.88 4.43
C GLY A 155 -28.99 8.46 3.90
N SER A 156 -27.74 7.98 3.81
CA SER A 156 -27.47 6.57 3.47
C SER A 156 -27.10 5.73 4.69
N THR A 157 -27.65 4.51 4.74
CA THR A 157 -27.39 3.51 5.77
C THR A 157 -26.06 2.81 5.52
N TYR A 158 -25.22 2.74 6.56
CA TYR A 158 -23.97 1.98 6.51
C TYR A 158 -24.28 0.48 6.54
N PHE A 159 -23.96 -0.23 5.45
CA PHE A 159 -24.12 -1.69 5.39
C PHE A 159 -22.87 -2.37 5.93
N LYS A 160 -22.99 -2.96 7.12
CA LYS A 160 -21.94 -3.78 7.71
C LYS A 160 -21.95 -5.17 7.07
N PRO A 161 -20.79 -5.75 6.68
CA PRO A 161 -20.77 -7.13 6.20
C PRO A 161 -21.28 -8.09 7.28
N LYS A 162 -22.09 -9.08 6.88
CA LYS A 162 -22.69 -10.09 7.79
C LYS A 162 -21.66 -11.09 8.33
N LYS A 163 -20.59 -11.36 7.58
CA LYS A 163 -19.46 -12.21 7.97
C LYS A 163 -18.17 -11.41 7.79
N SER A 164 -17.33 -11.40 8.82
CA SER A 164 -15.98 -10.82 8.78
C SER A 164 -14.99 -11.94 8.43
N GLY A 165 -14.18 -11.79 7.39
CA GLY A 165 -13.22 -12.82 6.98
C GLY A 165 -12.76 -12.72 5.52
N GLY A 166 -12.37 -13.85 4.95
CA GLY A 166 -11.98 -13.96 3.54
C GLY A 166 -13.14 -13.81 2.56
N LEU A 167 -12.80 -13.68 1.27
CA LEU A 167 -13.77 -13.60 0.19
C LEU A 167 -14.57 -14.93 0.05
N GLU A 168 -15.89 -14.82 -0.13
CA GLU A 168 -16.77 -15.97 -0.35
C GLU A 168 -16.66 -16.46 -1.80
N VAL A 169 -16.21 -17.68 -2.06
CA VAL A 169 -16.04 -18.22 -3.41
C VAL A 169 -17.20 -19.11 -3.84
N SER A 170 -17.49 -19.10 -5.14
CA SER A 170 -18.67 -19.77 -5.70
C SER A 170 -18.54 -21.29 -5.86
N ASN A 171 -17.31 -21.82 -5.95
CA ASN A 171 -17.08 -23.25 -6.22
C ASN A 171 -15.70 -23.73 -5.73
N LYS A 172 -15.50 -25.06 -5.71
CA LYS A 172 -14.26 -25.71 -5.26
C LYS A 172 -13.02 -25.30 -6.07
N ARG A 173 -13.18 -25.03 -7.37
CA ARG A 173 -12.05 -24.61 -8.22
C ARG A 173 -11.58 -23.21 -7.85
N ASP A 174 -12.53 -22.29 -7.66
CA ASP A 174 -12.27 -20.92 -7.23
C ASP A 174 -11.68 -20.87 -5.82
N PHE A 175 -12.07 -21.79 -4.93
CA PHE A 175 -11.46 -21.96 -3.60
C PHE A 175 -9.95 -22.24 -3.68
N TRP A 176 -9.56 -23.27 -4.43
CA TRP A 176 -8.13 -23.60 -4.60
C TRP A 176 -7.37 -22.51 -5.34
N PHE A 177 -8.02 -21.86 -6.30
CA PHE A 177 -7.41 -20.75 -7.02
C PHE A 177 -7.19 -19.53 -6.10
N TYR A 178 -8.12 -19.23 -5.19
CA TYR A 178 -7.95 -18.19 -4.19
C TYR A 178 -6.80 -18.48 -3.24
N ILE A 179 -6.66 -19.73 -2.77
CA ILE A 179 -5.50 -20.13 -1.96
C ILE A 179 -4.20 -19.94 -2.75
N ALA A 180 -4.15 -20.40 -4.00
CA ALA A 180 -2.98 -20.28 -4.86
C ALA A 180 -2.56 -18.81 -5.07
N MET A 181 -3.53 -17.90 -5.21
CA MET A 181 -3.25 -16.46 -5.34
C MET A 181 -2.63 -15.81 -4.10
N ASN A 182 -2.79 -16.40 -2.92
CA ASN A 182 -2.15 -15.89 -1.71
C ASN A 182 -0.66 -16.31 -1.63
N VAL A 183 -0.25 -17.37 -2.33
CA VAL A 183 1.12 -17.92 -2.23
C VAL A 183 2.21 -16.92 -2.62
N PRO A 184 2.13 -16.18 -3.75
CA PRO A 184 3.18 -15.24 -4.14
C PRO A 184 3.49 -14.17 -3.08
N MET A 185 2.47 -13.73 -2.33
CA MET A 185 2.63 -12.77 -1.24
C MET A 185 3.50 -13.33 -0.11
N TYR A 186 3.27 -14.56 0.32
CA TYR A 186 4.08 -15.21 1.37
C TYR A 186 5.50 -15.53 0.88
N ILE A 187 5.65 -15.90 -0.41
CA ILE A 187 6.98 -16.06 -1.02
C ILE A 187 7.75 -14.75 -0.98
N ALA A 188 7.12 -13.63 -1.35
CA ALA A 188 7.77 -12.31 -1.30
C ALA A 188 8.23 -11.94 0.12
N LEU A 189 7.40 -12.20 1.14
CA LEU A 189 7.76 -11.98 2.54
C LEU A 189 8.87 -12.93 3.02
N ALA A 190 8.89 -14.17 2.56
CA ALA A 190 9.95 -15.14 2.87
C ALA A 190 11.29 -14.72 2.22
N VAL A 191 11.27 -14.25 0.98
CA VAL A 191 12.44 -13.69 0.28
C VAL A 191 12.95 -12.43 0.97
N LEU A 192 12.05 -11.58 1.46
CA LEU A 192 12.46 -10.43 2.26
C LEU A 192 13.13 -10.85 3.57
N THR A 193 12.56 -11.83 4.28
CA THR A 193 13.15 -12.39 5.50
C THR A 193 14.56 -12.93 5.22
N TRP A 194 14.76 -13.61 4.08
CA TRP A 194 16.07 -14.05 3.62
C TRP A 194 17.03 -12.87 3.39
N LYS A 195 16.61 -11.82 2.68
CA LYS A 195 17.43 -10.61 2.46
C LYS A 195 17.86 -9.94 3.76
N LEU A 196 17.02 -9.99 4.80
CA LEU A 196 17.31 -9.40 6.11
C LEU A 196 18.11 -10.32 7.04
N SER A 197 18.22 -11.61 6.73
CA SER A 197 18.97 -12.61 7.49
C SER A 197 20.50 -12.39 7.38
N PRO A 198 21.32 -13.18 8.12
CA PRO A 198 22.78 -13.10 8.04
C PRO A 198 23.37 -13.35 6.63
N ALA A 199 22.60 -13.99 5.74
CA ALA A 199 23.02 -14.21 4.35
C ALA A 199 22.90 -12.95 3.47
N GLY A 200 22.18 -11.92 3.93
CA GLY A 200 21.98 -10.66 3.22
C GLY A 200 22.58 -9.48 3.99
N VAL A 201 21.74 -8.74 4.69
CA VAL A 201 22.12 -7.49 5.39
C VAL A 201 22.42 -7.69 6.88
N SER A 202 22.31 -8.93 7.39
CA SER A 202 22.61 -9.28 8.80
C SER A 202 21.83 -8.46 9.83
N LEU A 203 20.64 -8.00 9.46
CA LEU A 203 19.74 -7.25 10.34
C LEU A 203 19.04 -8.17 11.34
N LEU A 204 18.73 -9.39 10.89
CA LEU A 204 18.12 -10.43 11.70
C LEU A 204 19.16 -11.49 12.05
N SER A 205 19.10 -12.00 13.29
CA SER A 205 19.85 -13.20 13.64
C SER A 205 19.33 -14.43 12.86
N ALA A 206 20.16 -15.45 12.68
CA ALA A 206 19.74 -16.70 12.04
C ALA A 206 18.52 -17.32 12.75
N THR A 207 18.52 -17.28 14.09
CA THR A 207 17.40 -17.72 14.92
C THR A 207 16.14 -16.92 14.64
N THR A 208 16.23 -15.59 14.58
CA THR A 208 15.09 -14.72 14.29
C THR A 208 14.54 -14.96 12.89
N ALA A 209 15.40 -15.14 11.88
CA ALA A 209 14.98 -15.44 10.51
C ALA A 209 14.22 -16.78 10.44
N ASN A 210 14.72 -17.82 11.11
CA ASN A 210 14.05 -19.12 11.20
C ASN A 210 12.68 -19.02 11.89
N ILE A 211 12.60 -18.28 12.99
CA ILE A 211 11.32 -18.02 13.68
C ILE A 211 10.35 -17.31 12.73
N LEU A 212 10.80 -16.29 12.00
CA LEU A 212 9.94 -15.56 11.06
C LEU A 212 9.43 -16.43 9.91
N TRP A 213 10.26 -17.32 9.35
CA TRP A 213 9.77 -18.29 8.38
C TRP A 213 8.74 -19.24 8.97
N GLY A 214 8.93 -19.71 10.22
CA GLY A 214 7.94 -20.49 10.94
C GLY A 214 6.63 -19.74 11.18
N VAL A 215 6.71 -18.46 11.57
CA VAL A 215 5.55 -17.58 11.73
C VAL A 215 4.83 -17.36 10.40
N LEU A 216 5.56 -17.12 9.31
CA LEU A 216 4.97 -16.97 7.97
C LEU A 216 4.24 -18.24 7.53
N ALA A 217 4.81 -19.42 7.78
CA ALA A 217 4.15 -20.70 7.50
C ALA A 217 2.89 -20.89 8.36
N GLY A 218 2.95 -20.55 9.65
CA GLY A 218 1.80 -20.58 10.55
C GLY A 218 0.68 -19.61 10.14
N LEU A 219 1.04 -18.38 9.74
CA LEU A 219 0.10 -17.38 9.22
C LEU A 219 -0.55 -17.84 7.92
N PHE A 220 0.22 -18.47 7.02
CA PHE A 220 -0.33 -19.03 5.79
C PHE A 220 -1.34 -20.16 6.09
N ALA A 221 -1.01 -21.06 7.02
CA ALA A 221 -1.93 -22.12 7.46
C ALA A 221 -3.20 -21.55 8.12
N PHE A 222 -3.05 -20.52 8.96
CA PHE A 222 -4.19 -19.81 9.55
C PHE A 222 -5.06 -19.13 8.49
N GLN A 223 -4.45 -18.46 7.51
CA GLN A 223 -5.16 -17.83 6.40
C GLN A 223 -5.94 -18.87 5.58
N MET A 224 -5.33 -20.01 5.25
CA MET A 224 -6.01 -21.12 4.57
C MET A 224 -7.19 -21.63 5.39
N HIS A 225 -7.02 -21.79 6.71
CA HIS A 225 -8.10 -22.21 7.60
C HIS A 225 -9.23 -21.17 7.65
N SER A 226 -8.92 -19.88 7.71
CA SER A 226 -9.93 -18.81 7.68
C SER A 226 -10.71 -18.80 6.36
N ILE A 227 -10.03 -18.94 5.22
CA ILE A 227 -10.67 -19.05 3.90
C ILE A 227 -11.58 -20.28 3.86
N TYR A 228 -11.13 -21.42 4.40
CA TYR A 228 -11.95 -22.62 4.52
C TYR A 228 -13.18 -22.40 5.40
N GLN A 229 -13.05 -21.80 6.59
CA GLN A 229 -14.18 -21.60 7.51
C GLN A 229 -15.30 -20.74 6.90
N VAL A 230 -14.95 -19.71 6.12
CA VAL A 230 -15.92 -18.87 5.42
C VAL A 230 -16.62 -19.63 4.30
N ASN A 231 -15.89 -20.50 3.61
CA ASN A 231 -16.36 -21.15 2.38
C ASN A 231 -16.86 -22.58 2.56
N LYS A 232 -16.68 -23.22 3.73
CA LYS A 232 -16.98 -24.64 3.96
C LYS A 232 -18.41 -25.03 3.57
N GLU A 233 -19.38 -24.15 3.84
CA GLU A 233 -20.79 -24.35 3.49
C GLU A 233 -20.99 -24.28 1.97
N HIS A 234 -20.28 -23.35 1.31
CA HIS A 234 -20.36 -23.11 -0.13
C HIS A 234 -19.57 -24.11 -0.99
N LEU A 235 -18.66 -24.90 -0.38
CA LEU A 235 -17.95 -25.98 -1.07
C LEU A 235 -18.88 -27.16 -1.42
N HIS A 236 -20.03 -27.26 -0.75
CA HIS A 236 -21.01 -28.33 -0.93
C HIS A 236 -22.36 -27.81 -1.46
N THR A 237 -22.73 -26.57 -1.14
CA THR A 237 -23.97 -25.93 -1.59
C THR A 237 -23.63 -24.67 -2.39
N SER A 238 -24.03 -24.61 -3.66
CA SER A 238 -23.77 -23.41 -4.47
C SER A 238 -24.52 -22.19 -3.93
N LEU A 239 -23.88 -21.02 -3.93
CA LEU A 239 -24.50 -19.73 -3.61
C LEU A 239 -25.71 -19.46 -4.54
N PRO A 240 -26.69 -18.64 -4.12
CA PRO A 240 -27.71 -18.11 -5.02
C PRO A 240 -27.06 -17.47 -6.25
N GLU A 241 -27.68 -17.61 -7.43
CA GLU A 241 -27.08 -17.17 -8.71
C GLU A 241 -26.67 -15.68 -8.72
N ASN A 242 -27.38 -14.84 -7.95
CA ASN A 242 -27.10 -13.41 -7.80
C ASN A 242 -25.83 -13.09 -6.98
N ASP A 243 -25.39 -14.02 -6.11
CA ASP A 243 -24.21 -13.86 -5.24
C ASP A 243 -22.99 -14.63 -5.77
N GLN A 244 -23.17 -15.41 -6.84
CA GLN A 244 -22.07 -16.10 -7.50
C GLN A 244 -21.24 -15.13 -8.35
N TYR A 245 -19.93 -15.11 -8.10
CA TYR A 245 -18.98 -14.40 -8.95
C TYR A 245 -17.82 -15.32 -9.35
N LYS A 246 -17.24 -15.01 -10.52
CA LYS A 246 -16.10 -15.76 -11.06
C LYS A 246 -14.82 -15.21 -10.44
N PHE A 247 -14.22 -15.95 -9.52
CA PHE A 247 -12.98 -15.54 -8.84
C PHE A 247 -11.85 -15.25 -9.84
N LYS A 248 -11.85 -15.92 -11.01
CA LYS A 248 -10.96 -15.60 -12.13
C LYS A 248 -10.91 -14.11 -12.51
N GLN A 249 -12.02 -13.38 -12.41
CA GLN A 249 -12.03 -11.95 -12.73
C GLN A 249 -11.26 -11.13 -11.69
N VAL A 250 -11.42 -11.46 -10.40
CA VAL A 250 -10.64 -10.85 -9.31
C VAL A 250 -9.15 -11.10 -9.54
N ALA A 251 -8.79 -12.35 -9.86
CA ALA A 251 -7.41 -12.72 -10.14
C ALA A 251 -6.77 -11.91 -11.28
N ILE A 252 -7.49 -11.72 -12.39
CA ILE A 252 -7.00 -10.95 -13.54
C ILE A 252 -6.77 -9.49 -13.14
N LEU A 253 -7.66 -8.91 -12.33
CA LEU A 253 -7.53 -7.54 -11.86
C LEU A 253 -6.36 -7.38 -10.90
N ASP A 254 -6.17 -8.31 -9.97
CA ASP A 254 -5.03 -8.30 -9.04
C ASP A 254 -3.69 -8.38 -9.79
N TRP A 255 -3.61 -9.24 -10.82
CA TRP A 255 -2.43 -9.32 -11.68
C TRP A 255 -2.21 -8.06 -12.52
N ALA A 256 -3.26 -7.49 -13.09
CA ALA A 256 -3.15 -6.21 -13.81
C ALA A 256 -2.66 -5.08 -12.88
N TYR A 257 -3.16 -5.04 -11.64
CA TYR A 257 -2.75 -4.07 -10.63
C TYR A 257 -1.29 -4.31 -10.18
N PHE A 258 -0.90 -5.57 -9.98
CA PHE A 258 0.48 -5.94 -9.66
C PHE A 258 1.46 -5.44 -10.72
N VAL A 259 1.17 -5.67 -12.00
CA VAL A 259 2.06 -5.25 -13.11
C VAL A 259 2.09 -3.73 -13.25
N THR A 260 0.94 -3.05 -13.19
CA THR A 260 0.88 -1.60 -13.40
C THR A 260 1.42 -0.83 -12.18
N PHE A 261 0.81 -1.00 -11.02
CA PHE A 261 1.18 -0.27 -9.81
C PHE A 261 2.49 -0.76 -9.19
N GLY A 262 2.78 -2.07 -9.26
CA GLY A 262 4.03 -2.61 -8.74
C GLY A 262 5.25 -2.06 -9.47
N SER A 263 5.17 -1.97 -10.80
CA SER A 263 6.26 -1.40 -11.60
C SER A 263 6.43 0.11 -11.37
N GLU A 264 5.31 0.84 -11.27
CA GLU A 264 5.30 2.27 -10.91
C GLU A 264 6.00 2.49 -9.56
N LEU A 265 5.62 1.70 -8.53
CA LEU A 265 6.19 1.80 -7.19
C LEU A 265 7.69 1.49 -7.18
N ALA A 266 8.13 0.50 -7.96
CA ALA A 266 9.55 0.17 -8.09
C ALA A 266 10.35 1.33 -8.68
N VAL A 267 9.86 1.94 -9.77
CA VAL A 267 10.50 3.10 -10.40
C VAL A 267 10.55 4.28 -9.42
N VAL A 268 9.41 4.70 -8.85
CA VAL A 268 9.36 5.86 -7.94
C VAL A 268 10.27 5.69 -6.72
N SER A 269 10.40 4.46 -6.20
CA SER A 269 11.20 4.19 -5.00
C SER A 269 12.70 4.18 -5.27
N MET A 270 13.13 3.81 -6.49
CA MET A 270 14.55 3.64 -6.83
C MET A 270 15.12 4.81 -7.64
N LEU A 271 14.26 5.59 -8.30
CA LEU A 271 14.68 6.63 -9.22
C LEU A 271 15.49 7.77 -8.55
N PRO A 272 15.14 8.29 -7.36
CA PRO A 272 15.98 9.27 -6.68
C PRO A 272 17.38 8.73 -6.35
N ALA A 273 17.45 7.49 -5.87
CA ALA A 273 18.72 6.81 -5.59
C ALA A 273 19.57 6.68 -6.85
N PHE A 274 18.96 6.24 -7.96
CA PHE A 274 19.62 6.14 -9.26
C PHE A 274 20.16 7.50 -9.73
N PHE A 275 19.39 8.57 -9.57
CA PHE A 275 19.82 9.92 -9.94
C PHE A 275 20.99 10.44 -9.09
N MET A 276 21.01 10.12 -7.80
CA MET A 276 22.13 10.44 -6.93
C MET A 276 23.39 9.66 -7.31
N GLU A 277 23.28 8.35 -7.55
CA GLU A 277 24.44 7.48 -7.81
C GLU A 277 24.99 7.63 -9.24
N THR A 278 24.15 7.94 -10.24
CA THR A 278 24.55 7.95 -11.66
C THR A 278 24.91 9.34 -12.18
N PHE A 279 24.23 10.37 -11.66
CA PHE A 279 24.37 11.75 -12.16
C PHE A 279 24.89 12.71 -11.09
N ASP A 280 25.35 12.19 -9.94
CA ASP A 280 25.88 12.97 -8.81
C ASP A 280 24.96 14.11 -8.35
N LEU A 281 23.64 13.92 -8.49
CA LEU A 281 22.66 14.94 -8.13
C LEU A 281 22.50 15.03 -6.61
N THR A 282 22.27 16.25 -6.12
CA THR A 282 21.97 16.47 -4.71
C THR A 282 20.66 15.78 -4.31
N PRO A 283 20.46 15.40 -3.03
CA PRO A 283 19.21 14.80 -2.57
C PRO A 283 17.96 15.62 -2.91
N VAL A 284 18.08 16.95 -2.90
CA VAL A 284 16.99 17.87 -3.28
C VAL A 284 16.66 17.74 -4.77
N MET A 285 17.67 17.78 -5.65
CA MET A 285 17.45 17.66 -7.09
C MET A 285 16.97 16.26 -7.48
N ALA A 286 17.55 15.22 -6.90
CA ALA A 286 17.14 13.84 -7.13
C ALA A 286 15.69 13.59 -6.66
N GLY A 287 15.31 14.13 -5.50
CA GLY A 287 13.93 14.11 -5.02
C GLY A 287 12.97 14.87 -5.94
N LEU A 288 13.40 16.03 -6.45
CA LEU A 288 12.64 16.84 -7.41
C LEU A 288 12.34 16.07 -8.71
N LEU A 289 13.38 15.51 -9.33
CA LEU A 289 13.24 14.76 -10.58
C LEU A 289 12.49 13.43 -10.37
N GLY A 290 12.78 12.70 -9.28
CA GLY A 290 12.10 11.46 -8.95
C GLY A 290 10.61 11.67 -8.66
N GLY A 291 10.26 12.72 -7.92
CA GLY A 291 8.88 13.08 -7.61
C GLY A 291 8.07 13.52 -8.83
N ALA A 292 8.71 14.09 -9.86
CA ALA A 292 8.03 14.46 -11.11
C ALA A 292 7.43 13.25 -11.84
N PHE A 293 8.02 12.06 -11.71
CA PHE A 293 7.43 10.84 -12.25
C PHE A 293 6.12 10.49 -11.54
N ALA A 294 6.08 10.59 -10.21
CA ALA A 294 4.88 10.33 -9.43
C ALA A 294 3.77 11.37 -9.68
N LEU A 295 4.12 12.61 -10.04
CA LEU A 295 3.19 13.69 -10.39
C LEU A 295 2.30 13.32 -11.59
N MET A 296 2.81 12.58 -12.57
CA MET A 296 2.01 12.19 -13.74
C MET A 296 0.74 11.44 -13.38
N ASN A 297 0.73 10.73 -12.25
CA ASN A 297 -0.44 10.02 -11.76
C ASN A 297 -1.60 10.92 -11.35
N LEU A 298 -1.33 12.18 -10.99
CA LEU A 298 -2.36 13.15 -10.67
C LEU A 298 -3.29 13.39 -11.87
N ALA A 299 -2.76 13.32 -13.09
CA ALA A 299 -3.54 13.42 -14.32
C ALA A 299 -3.93 12.05 -14.88
N ALA A 300 -3.01 11.07 -14.88
CA ALA A 300 -3.23 9.77 -15.50
C ALA A 300 -4.34 8.97 -14.80
N ARG A 301 -4.46 9.03 -13.47
CA ARG A 301 -5.47 8.26 -12.72
C ARG A 301 -6.90 8.76 -12.93
N PRO A 302 -7.20 10.07 -12.79
CA PRO A 302 -8.53 10.59 -13.15
C PRO A 302 -8.87 10.34 -14.62
N THR A 303 -7.90 10.50 -15.53
CA THR A 303 -8.10 10.24 -16.96
C THR A 303 -8.43 8.78 -17.21
N GLY A 304 -7.69 7.85 -16.60
CA GLY A 304 -7.99 6.41 -16.67
C GLY A 304 -9.39 6.08 -16.14
N GLY A 305 -9.79 6.68 -15.01
CA GLY A 305 -11.14 6.55 -14.46
C GLY A 305 -12.22 7.06 -15.42
N TYR A 306 -12.03 8.26 -15.96
CA TYR A 306 -12.94 8.84 -16.95
C TYR A 306 -13.05 8.00 -18.23
N LEU A 307 -11.92 7.54 -18.78
CA LEU A 307 -11.91 6.68 -19.97
C LEU A 307 -12.63 5.35 -19.70
N SER A 308 -12.41 4.77 -18.52
CA SER A 308 -13.05 3.53 -18.07
C SER A 308 -14.57 3.68 -17.96
N ASP A 309 -15.03 4.80 -17.38
CA ASP A 309 -16.45 5.12 -17.23
C ASP A 309 -17.12 5.43 -18.58
N LYS A 310 -16.40 6.05 -19.54
CA LYS A 310 -16.94 6.47 -20.84
C LYS A 310 -16.87 5.40 -21.94
N PHE A 311 -15.74 4.72 -22.09
CA PHE A 311 -15.46 3.80 -23.21
C PHE A 311 -15.54 2.32 -22.82
N GLY A 312 -15.76 2.06 -21.54
CA GLY A 312 -15.86 0.72 -20.97
C GLY A 312 -14.55 0.26 -20.34
N ARG A 313 -14.71 -0.32 -19.14
CA ARG A 313 -13.62 -0.70 -18.22
C ARG A 313 -12.62 -1.68 -18.85
N LYS A 314 -13.12 -2.74 -19.48
CA LYS A 314 -12.29 -3.79 -20.11
C LYS A 314 -11.44 -3.24 -21.26
N LYS A 315 -12.06 -2.50 -22.18
CA LYS A 315 -11.37 -1.93 -23.36
C LYS A 315 -10.26 -0.98 -22.92
N THR A 316 -10.59 -0.08 -22.01
CA THR A 316 -9.63 0.89 -21.45
C THR A 316 -8.44 0.18 -20.81
N LEU A 317 -8.68 -0.81 -19.95
CA LEU A 317 -7.60 -1.57 -19.29
C LEU A 317 -6.70 -2.30 -20.30
N THR A 318 -7.28 -2.95 -21.32
CA THR A 318 -6.50 -3.64 -22.36
C THR A 318 -5.62 -2.68 -23.15
N ILE A 319 -6.14 -1.51 -23.55
CA ILE A 319 -5.37 -0.50 -24.29
C ILE A 319 -4.21 0.03 -23.45
N LEU A 320 -4.46 0.35 -22.17
CA LEU A 320 -3.43 0.88 -21.28
C LEU A 320 -2.33 -0.16 -21.00
N ILE A 321 -2.68 -1.42 -20.78
CA ILE A 321 -1.69 -2.50 -20.59
C ILE A 321 -0.89 -2.71 -21.88
N ALA A 322 -1.53 -2.71 -23.06
CA ALA A 322 -0.82 -2.83 -24.33
C ALA A 322 0.18 -1.67 -24.54
N GLY A 323 -0.23 -0.44 -24.22
CA GLY A 323 0.65 0.72 -24.25
C GLY A 323 1.83 0.60 -23.29
N LEU A 324 1.60 0.10 -22.07
CA LEU A 324 2.66 -0.18 -21.09
C LEU A 324 3.64 -1.23 -21.63
N THR A 325 3.15 -2.32 -22.23
CA THR A 325 3.99 -3.36 -22.84
C THR A 325 4.87 -2.78 -23.94
N VAL A 326 4.32 -1.96 -24.83
CA VAL A 326 5.10 -1.29 -25.88
C VAL A 326 6.15 -0.38 -25.26
N GLY A 327 5.80 0.40 -24.22
CA GLY A 327 6.76 1.24 -23.49
C GLY A 327 7.93 0.43 -22.92
N TYR A 328 7.67 -0.71 -22.30
CA TYR A 328 8.74 -1.58 -21.78
C TYR A 328 9.56 -2.29 -22.85
N LEU A 329 9.04 -2.48 -24.05
CA LEU A 329 9.82 -3.06 -25.15
C LEU A 329 10.74 -2.04 -25.83
N ILE A 330 10.45 -0.75 -25.68
CA ILE A 330 11.23 0.35 -26.28
C ILE A 330 12.37 0.80 -25.34
N LEU A 331 12.16 0.72 -24.02
CA LEU A 331 13.14 1.04 -22.98
C LEU A 331 14.17 -0.08 -22.79
#